data_AF-A0A1M5RWW2-F1
#
_entry.id   AF-A0A1M5RWW2-F1
#
_cell.length_a   1.000
_cell.length_b   1.000
_cell.length_c   1.000
_cell.angle_alpha   90.00
_cell.angle_beta   90.00
_cell.angle_gamma   90.00
#
_symmetry.space_group_name_H-M   'P 1'
#
loop_
_entity.id
_entity.type
_entity.pdbx_description
1 polymer ?
#
loop_
_entity_poly.entity_id
_entity_poly.type
_entity_poly.pdbx_seq_one_letter_code
_entity_poly.pdbx_strand_id
1 'polypeptide(L)'
;MKKIKKFYSLAIAGVLLAGISGQVKAEGNNVTLPKFNVTLNGQKVENEYSKYPLIVYKDITYFPMTYNTTRFLGVETNWNESSGLDIKKTGIAGNFDNYKTDVKNVESYQVSIPTFKITVNGKVVDNSKEEFPLLVFRDVTYFPMTWKFSVDEFGWEYNFTNENGLVIKSTVKKVEEKKTEEKKVEKAESEYKDSSKTVFYNGYYYVVKTNGKDYRLFKDNIVGQESKMVSDKEIKDIVQDGNKLYFESDKTVYYYDMDKGSVNTALSNATVKDGKIVSLDKDIYWVNAKDGELYSKDNKKLNEGATVITLEKKLDYVIATFNDDKDAKYKLIVFDKDGKEVYKTENEVTDIKIENNELTFVNKKTDRTETIKLDK
;
A
#
# COMPACT_ATOMS: atom_id res chain seq x y z
N MET A 1 18.52 -79.36 -40.39
CA MET A 1 19.90 -78.82 -40.50
C MET A 1 19.90 -77.35 -40.07
N LYS A 2 20.84 -76.97 -39.18
CA LYS A 2 21.27 -75.59 -38.81
C LYS A 2 20.21 -74.68 -38.16
N LYS A 3 20.50 -73.76 -37.24
CA LYS A 3 21.54 -73.53 -36.21
C LYS A 3 21.05 -72.24 -35.51
N ILE A 4 20.86 -72.29 -34.18
CA ILE A 4 21.23 -71.31 -33.14
C ILE A 4 21.18 -69.80 -33.49
N LYS A 5 20.46 -69.00 -32.68
CA LYS A 5 20.94 -67.90 -31.80
C LYS A 5 19.73 -67.26 -31.09
N LYS A 6 19.54 -67.52 -29.78
CA LYS A 6 20.05 -66.79 -28.59
C LYS A 6 19.30 -65.48 -28.30
N PHE A 7 18.59 -65.51 -27.15
CA PHE A 7 18.52 -64.46 -26.10
C PHE A 7 17.85 -63.10 -26.42
N TYR A 8 17.18 -62.35 -25.54
CA TYR A 8 16.82 -62.34 -24.10
C TYR A 8 15.45 -61.61 -24.04
N SER A 9 14.43 -62.12 -23.34
CA SER A 9 14.01 -61.70 -21.99
C SER A 9 13.12 -60.46 -21.88
N LEU A 10 12.01 -60.67 -21.18
CA LEU A 10 11.18 -59.75 -20.39
C LEU A 10 10.34 -58.68 -21.12
N ALA A 11 9.03 -58.95 -21.18
CA ALA A 11 8.02 -57.91 -20.94
C ALA A 11 6.99 -58.49 -19.96
N ILE A 12 7.01 -57.92 -18.76
CA ILE A 12 6.17 -58.23 -17.61
C ILE A 12 4.71 -57.87 -17.93
N ALA A 13 3.82 -58.80 -17.56
CA ALA A 13 2.38 -58.68 -17.64
C ALA A 13 1.86 -57.50 -16.80
N GLY A 14 0.82 -56.86 -17.33
CA GLY A 14 0.26 -55.62 -16.83
C GLY A 14 -0.32 -55.68 -15.43
N VAL A 15 -0.17 -54.55 -14.74
CA VAL A 15 -1.10 -54.11 -13.70
C VAL A 15 -1.69 -52.79 -14.19
N LEU A 16 -3.02 -52.80 -14.40
CA LEU A 16 -3.81 -51.59 -14.53
C LEU A 16 -3.60 -50.74 -13.28
N LEU A 17 -2.98 -49.57 -13.45
CA LEU A 17 -3.18 -48.45 -12.53
C LEU A 17 -4.10 -47.47 -13.24
N ALA A 18 -5.38 -47.53 -12.87
CA ALA A 18 -6.27 -46.41 -13.00
C ALA A 18 -5.61 -45.24 -12.26
N GLY A 19 -5.06 -44.30 -13.03
CA GLY A 19 -4.62 -43.02 -12.50
C GLY A 19 -5.84 -42.35 -11.93
N ILE A 20 -5.99 -42.42 -10.61
CA ILE A 20 -6.85 -41.55 -9.84
C ILE A 20 -6.33 -40.16 -10.18
N SER A 21 -7.06 -39.43 -11.04
CA SER A 21 -6.88 -38.00 -11.17
C SER A 21 -7.23 -37.44 -9.80
N GLY A 22 -6.23 -37.32 -8.93
CA GLY A 22 -6.33 -36.49 -7.76
C GLY A 22 -6.77 -35.14 -8.29
N GLN A 23 -7.99 -34.72 -7.93
CA GLN A 23 -8.31 -33.32 -7.99
C GLN A 23 -7.29 -32.66 -7.06
N VAL A 24 -6.25 -32.10 -7.65
CA VAL A 24 -5.42 -31.11 -6.98
C VAL A 24 -6.38 -29.96 -6.72
N LYS A 25 -7.00 -29.95 -5.53
CA LYS A 25 -7.58 -28.72 -5.02
C LYS A 25 -6.43 -27.73 -4.96
N ALA A 26 -6.50 -26.71 -5.80
CA ALA A 26 -5.75 -25.50 -5.53
C ALA A 26 -6.13 -25.07 -4.10
N GLU A 27 -5.21 -25.20 -3.14
CA GLU A 27 -5.38 -24.69 -1.79
C GLU A 27 -5.40 -23.15 -1.87
N GLY A 28 -6.56 -22.61 -2.22
CA GLY A 28 -6.82 -21.19 -2.03
C GLY A 28 -6.79 -20.90 -0.53
N ASN A 29 -6.04 -19.87 -0.12
CA ASN A 29 -6.12 -19.36 1.24
C ASN A 29 -7.52 -18.77 1.43
N ASN A 30 -8.41 -19.52 2.07
CA ASN A 30 -9.77 -19.08 2.38
C ASN A 30 -9.85 -18.64 3.84
N VAL A 31 -10.63 -17.59 4.09
CA VAL A 31 -10.91 -17.06 5.42
C VAL A 31 -12.41 -16.98 5.65
N THR A 32 -12.83 -17.07 6.91
CA THR A 32 -14.22 -16.88 7.31
C THR A 32 -14.35 -15.72 8.28
N LEU A 33 -15.58 -15.29 8.57
CA LEU A 33 -15.81 -14.40 9.72
C LEU A 33 -15.63 -15.18 11.04
N PRO A 34 -15.25 -14.51 12.15
CA PRO A 34 -15.26 -15.13 13.47
C PRO A 34 -16.65 -15.65 13.85
N LYS A 35 -16.70 -16.92 14.29
CA LYS A 35 -17.93 -17.56 14.81
C LYS A 35 -18.10 -17.38 16.34
N PHE A 36 -17.24 -16.58 16.94
CA PHE A 36 -17.21 -16.24 18.35
C PHE A 36 -17.13 -14.72 18.51
N ASN A 37 -17.47 -14.23 19.69
CA ASN A 37 -17.36 -12.80 19.99
C ASN A 37 -15.89 -12.35 19.95
N VAL A 38 -15.64 -11.17 19.39
CA VAL A 38 -14.34 -10.51 19.49
C VAL A 38 -14.54 -9.14 20.13
N THR A 39 -13.76 -8.86 21.17
CA THR A 39 -13.78 -7.59 21.89
C THR A 39 -12.39 -6.97 21.89
N LEU A 40 -12.29 -5.74 21.41
CA LEU A 40 -11.05 -4.96 21.32
C LEU A 40 -11.17 -3.75 22.25
N ASN A 41 -10.30 -3.62 23.25
CA ASN A 41 -10.36 -2.55 24.27
C ASN A 41 -11.77 -2.31 24.86
N GLY A 42 -12.51 -3.40 25.08
CA GLY A 42 -13.90 -3.35 25.59
C GLY A 42 -14.98 -3.05 24.55
N GLN A 43 -14.63 -2.76 23.29
CA GLN A 43 -15.58 -2.60 22.19
C GLN A 43 -15.83 -3.93 21.49
N LYS A 44 -17.09 -4.35 21.40
CA LYS A 44 -17.48 -5.53 20.63
C LYS A 44 -17.39 -5.20 19.13
N VAL A 45 -16.72 -6.05 18.36
CA VAL A 45 -16.54 -5.85 16.91
C VAL A 45 -17.70 -6.50 16.15
N GLU A 46 -18.31 -5.76 15.22
CA GLU A 46 -19.38 -6.27 14.38
C GLU A 46 -18.92 -6.52 12.94
N ASN A 47 -18.74 -7.81 12.61
CA ASN A 47 -18.15 -8.21 11.32
C ASN A 47 -19.16 -8.31 10.18
N GLU A 48 -20.47 -8.47 10.46
CA GLU A 48 -21.46 -8.83 9.44
C GLU A 48 -21.62 -7.77 8.34
N TYR A 49 -21.50 -6.49 8.70
CA TYR A 49 -21.68 -5.35 7.79
C TYR A 49 -20.44 -4.46 7.70
N SER A 50 -19.28 -4.91 8.17
CA SER A 50 -18.04 -4.14 8.11
C SER A 50 -17.37 -4.26 6.73
N LYS A 51 -16.88 -3.13 6.19
CA LYS A 51 -16.03 -3.12 4.98
C LYS A 51 -14.72 -3.89 5.19
N TYR A 52 -14.19 -3.85 6.41
CA TYR A 52 -12.96 -4.53 6.79
C TYR A 52 -13.24 -5.36 8.05
N PRO A 53 -14.01 -6.46 7.93
CA PRO A 53 -14.33 -7.30 9.07
C PRO A 53 -13.06 -7.96 9.60
N LEU A 54 -13.06 -8.39 10.85
CA LEU A 54 -12.10 -9.40 11.30
C LEU A 54 -12.32 -10.68 10.50
N ILE A 55 -11.23 -11.39 10.22
CA ILE A 55 -11.26 -12.66 9.47
C ILE A 55 -10.55 -13.75 10.28
N VAL A 56 -10.91 -15.00 10.04
CA VAL A 56 -10.29 -16.18 10.66
C VAL A 56 -9.62 -17.02 9.58
N TYR A 57 -8.33 -17.29 9.77
CA TYR A 57 -7.53 -18.19 8.94
C TYR A 57 -6.80 -19.17 9.84
N LYS A 58 -6.95 -20.47 9.58
CA LYS A 58 -6.41 -21.56 10.43
C LYS A 58 -6.71 -21.32 11.93
N ASP A 59 -7.96 -21.02 12.23
CA ASP A 59 -8.49 -20.76 13.59
C ASP A 59 -7.86 -19.56 14.34
N ILE A 60 -7.00 -18.77 13.68
CA ILE A 60 -6.48 -17.50 14.21
C ILE A 60 -7.29 -16.34 13.66
N THR A 61 -7.66 -15.41 14.56
CA THR A 61 -8.31 -14.14 14.17
C THR A 61 -7.27 -13.15 13.65
N TYR A 62 -7.61 -12.43 12.59
CA TYR A 62 -6.80 -11.38 12.00
C TYR A 62 -7.55 -10.07 12.03
N PHE A 63 -6.84 -9.00 12.31
CA PHE A 63 -7.39 -7.65 12.28
C PHE A 63 -6.86 -6.85 11.09
N PRO A 64 -7.69 -5.98 10.51
CA PRO A 64 -7.27 -5.17 9.37
C PRO A 64 -6.27 -4.10 9.83
N MET A 65 -5.21 -3.92 9.05
CA MET A 65 -4.23 -2.85 9.19
C MET A 65 -4.76 -1.50 8.67
N THR A 66 -6.03 -1.18 8.93
CA THR A 66 -6.63 0.12 8.56
C THR A 66 -6.20 1.21 9.54
N TYR A 67 -6.35 2.47 9.11
CA TYR A 67 -6.00 3.63 9.93
C TYR A 67 -6.67 3.63 11.31
N ASN A 68 -8.00 3.44 11.40
CA ASN A 68 -8.69 3.50 12.70
C ASN A 68 -8.44 2.25 13.55
N THR A 69 -8.44 1.05 12.97
CA THR A 69 -8.28 -0.20 13.74
C THR A 69 -6.87 -0.32 14.34
N THR A 70 -5.82 0.01 13.59
CA THR A 70 -4.44 -0.01 14.08
C THR A 70 -4.25 0.94 15.25
N ARG A 71 -4.70 2.19 15.09
CA ARG A 71 -4.63 3.23 16.13
C ARG A 71 -5.46 2.89 17.36
N PHE A 72 -6.63 2.32 17.16
CA PHE A 72 -7.46 1.87 18.26
C PHE A 72 -6.72 0.84 19.13
N LEU A 73 -5.83 0.04 18.53
CA LEU A 73 -5.01 -0.97 19.20
C LEU A 73 -3.59 -0.48 19.58
N GLY A 74 -3.30 0.82 19.47
CA GLY A 74 -1.98 1.36 19.85
C GLY A 74 -0.84 1.02 18.91
N VAL A 75 -1.14 0.67 17.66
CA VAL A 75 -0.17 0.41 16.61
C VAL A 75 -0.36 1.38 15.44
N GLU A 76 0.73 1.69 14.74
CA GLU A 76 0.74 2.51 13.54
C GLU A 76 1.39 1.74 12.39
N THR A 77 0.92 2.00 11.18
CA THR A 77 1.41 1.39 9.96
C THR A 77 1.96 2.48 9.04
N ASN A 78 3.03 2.15 8.34
CA ASN A 78 3.59 2.95 7.25
C ASN A 78 3.81 2.05 6.05
N TRP A 79 3.48 2.52 4.85
CA TRP A 79 3.66 1.78 3.61
C TRP A 79 4.56 2.57 2.67
N ASN A 80 5.53 1.88 2.08
CA ASN A 80 6.34 2.42 1.01
C ASN A 80 6.69 1.31 0.02
N GLU A 81 6.64 1.59 -1.27
CA GLU A 81 6.88 0.57 -2.30
C GLU A 81 8.28 -0.04 -2.23
N SER A 82 9.30 0.72 -1.83
CA SER A 82 10.68 0.26 -1.74
C SER A 82 11.00 -0.48 -0.43
N SER A 83 10.41 -0.06 0.70
CA SER A 83 10.70 -0.64 2.02
C SER A 83 9.61 -1.58 2.55
N GLY A 84 8.47 -1.66 1.87
CA GLY A 84 7.31 -2.47 2.22
C GLY A 84 6.48 -1.89 3.38
N LEU A 85 5.79 -2.78 4.10
CA LEU A 85 4.95 -2.45 5.25
C LEU A 85 5.80 -2.39 6.52
N ASP A 86 5.76 -1.26 7.21
CA ASP A 86 6.35 -1.05 8.54
C ASP A 86 5.23 -0.88 9.57
N ILE A 87 5.28 -1.67 10.64
CA ILE A 87 4.27 -1.71 11.71
C ILE A 87 4.98 -1.42 13.02
N LYS A 88 4.47 -0.45 13.79
CA LYS A 88 5.10 -0.04 15.05
C LYS A 88 4.07 0.07 16.16
N LYS A 89 4.37 -0.52 17.31
CA LYS A 89 3.71 -0.17 18.57
C LYS A 89 4.16 1.23 18.97
N THR A 90 3.22 2.16 19.01
CA THR A 90 3.49 3.54 19.44
C THR A 90 2.71 3.93 20.69
N GLY A 91 1.68 3.14 21.05
CA GLY A 91 0.81 3.45 22.18
C GLY A 91 -0.19 4.57 21.89
N ILE A 92 -0.38 4.91 20.61
CA ILE A 92 -1.40 5.87 20.16
C ILE A 92 -2.81 5.43 20.57
N ALA A 93 -3.67 6.37 20.95
CA ALA A 93 -5.08 6.08 21.26
C ALA A 93 -6.00 6.60 20.15
N GLY A 94 -6.40 5.71 19.25
CA GLY A 94 -7.40 5.99 18.22
C GLY A 94 -8.84 5.74 18.67
N ASN A 95 -9.80 6.26 17.90
CA ASN A 95 -11.21 5.89 18.04
C ASN A 95 -11.49 4.57 17.30
N PHE A 96 -12.42 3.77 17.82
CA PHE A 96 -12.91 2.59 17.12
C PHE A 96 -13.82 3.02 15.96
N ASP A 97 -13.58 2.47 14.78
CA ASP A 97 -14.45 2.61 13.61
C ASP A 97 -14.67 1.24 13.00
N ASN A 98 -15.95 0.89 12.80
CA ASN A 98 -16.34 -0.41 12.27
C ASN A 98 -16.43 -0.41 10.74
N TYR A 99 -16.23 0.73 10.07
CA TYR A 99 -16.32 0.87 8.61
C TYR A 99 -17.62 0.25 8.05
N LYS A 100 -18.76 0.63 8.64
CA LYS A 100 -20.06 0.02 8.32
C LYS A 100 -20.43 0.25 6.84
N THR A 101 -21.02 -0.77 6.23
CA THR A 101 -21.55 -0.77 4.86
C THR A 101 -22.96 -1.37 4.84
N ASP A 102 -23.69 -1.16 3.74
CA ASP A 102 -25.02 -1.75 3.55
C ASP A 102 -24.98 -3.17 2.97
N VAL A 103 -23.78 -3.68 2.67
CA VAL A 103 -23.58 -5.01 2.09
C VAL A 103 -23.17 -6.00 3.18
N LYS A 104 -23.97 -7.06 3.33
CA LYS A 104 -23.66 -8.15 4.25
C LYS A 104 -22.46 -8.97 3.73
N ASN A 105 -21.52 -9.27 4.61
CA ASN A 105 -20.40 -10.15 4.32
C ASN A 105 -20.88 -11.60 4.14
N VAL A 106 -20.30 -12.31 3.16
CA VAL A 106 -20.55 -13.73 2.92
C VAL A 106 -19.72 -14.61 3.85
N GLU A 107 -20.00 -15.91 3.87
CA GLU A 107 -19.41 -16.85 4.84
C GLU A 107 -17.90 -17.06 4.67
N SER A 108 -17.39 -16.99 3.44
CA SER A 108 -15.99 -17.26 3.12
C SER A 108 -15.47 -16.33 2.03
N TYR A 109 -14.21 -15.93 2.14
CA TYR A 109 -13.49 -15.12 1.16
C TYR A 109 -12.15 -15.76 0.80
N GLN A 110 -11.70 -15.52 -0.43
CA GLN A 110 -10.30 -15.75 -0.79
C GLN A 110 -9.43 -14.59 -0.35
N VAL A 111 -8.21 -14.91 0.07
CA VAL A 111 -7.17 -13.94 0.43
C VAL A 111 -5.86 -14.31 -0.26
N SER A 112 -4.95 -13.35 -0.35
CA SER A 112 -3.60 -13.57 -0.83
C SER A 112 -2.57 -13.41 0.30
N ILE A 113 -1.38 -13.98 0.09
CA ILE A 113 -0.23 -13.75 0.98
C ILE A 113 0.59 -12.61 0.34
N PRO A 114 0.89 -11.53 1.08
CA PRO A 114 1.70 -10.45 0.56
C PRO A 114 3.15 -10.91 0.31
N THR A 115 3.71 -10.47 -0.82
CA THR A 115 5.10 -10.74 -1.23
C THR A 115 6.05 -9.59 -0.92
N PHE A 116 5.52 -8.46 -0.44
CA PHE A 116 6.30 -7.30 -0.04
C PHE A 116 6.99 -7.49 1.31
N LYS A 117 8.05 -6.70 1.56
CA LYS A 117 8.76 -6.70 2.83
C LYS A 117 7.85 -6.25 3.98
N ILE A 118 7.91 -6.95 5.12
CA ILE A 118 7.17 -6.58 6.32
C ILE A 118 8.17 -6.38 7.45
N THR A 119 8.02 -5.29 8.19
CA THR A 119 8.81 -4.97 9.38
C THR A 119 7.86 -4.68 10.54
N VAL A 120 8.09 -5.30 11.70
CA VAL A 120 7.31 -5.08 12.92
C VAL A 120 8.26 -4.65 14.04
N ASN A 121 8.03 -3.46 14.60
CA ASN A 121 8.90 -2.79 15.58
C ASN A 121 10.39 -2.81 15.17
N GLY A 122 10.66 -2.57 13.88
CA GLY A 122 12.02 -2.58 13.34
C GLY A 122 12.60 -3.98 13.03
N LYS A 123 11.88 -5.07 13.32
CA LYS A 123 12.30 -6.44 12.98
C LYS A 123 11.66 -6.88 11.67
N VAL A 124 12.47 -7.39 10.74
CA VAL A 124 11.97 -7.95 9.48
C VAL A 124 11.23 -9.25 9.77
N VAL A 125 10.02 -9.39 9.22
CA VAL A 125 9.21 -10.61 9.30
C VAL A 125 9.37 -11.39 8.00
N ASP A 126 9.84 -12.64 8.10
CA ASP A 126 9.81 -13.58 6.99
C ASP A 126 8.43 -14.24 6.92
N ASN A 127 7.50 -13.56 6.25
CA ASN A 127 6.10 -13.96 6.20
C ASN A 127 5.90 -15.38 5.62
N SER A 128 6.81 -15.83 4.77
CA SER A 128 6.76 -17.18 4.16
C SER A 128 7.01 -18.32 5.16
N LYS A 129 7.65 -18.00 6.30
CA LYS A 129 7.97 -18.96 7.35
C LYS A 129 7.03 -18.88 8.56
N GLU A 130 6.08 -17.94 8.55
CA GLU A 130 5.08 -17.84 9.61
C GLU A 130 4.00 -18.92 9.41
N GLU A 131 3.66 -19.65 10.47
CA GLU A 131 2.55 -20.61 10.47
C GLU A 131 1.21 -19.91 10.14
N PHE A 132 1.10 -18.68 10.64
CA PHE A 132 0.00 -17.73 10.47
C PHE A 132 0.53 -16.48 9.76
N PRO A 133 0.72 -16.53 8.43
CA PRO A 133 1.26 -15.41 7.68
C PRO A 133 0.27 -14.24 7.67
N LEU A 134 0.76 -13.01 7.59
CA LEU A 134 -0.06 -11.86 7.24
C LEU A 134 -0.75 -12.12 5.90
N LEU A 135 -1.95 -11.59 5.74
CA LEU A 135 -2.83 -11.82 4.59
C LEU A 135 -3.16 -10.49 3.92
N VAL A 136 -3.57 -10.49 2.66
CA VAL A 136 -4.18 -9.32 2.01
C VAL A 136 -5.61 -9.67 1.63
N PHE A 137 -6.54 -8.81 2.07
CA PHE A 137 -7.97 -8.93 1.81
C PHE A 137 -8.54 -7.53 1.58
N ARG A 138 -9.26 -7.33 0.47
CA ARG A 138 -9.81 -6.02 0.06
C ARG A 138 -8.75 -4.91 0.05
N ASP A 139 -7.59 -5.23 -0.52
CA ASP A 139 -6.42 -4.33 -0.65
C ASP A 139 -5.86 -3.81 0.69
N VAL A 140 -6.23 -4.46 1.80
CA VAL A 140 -5.73 -4.17 3.14
C VAL A 140 -4.96 -5.38 3.66
N THR A 141 -3.85 -5.12 4.34
CA THR A 141 -3.11 -6.17 5.03
C THR A 141 -3.82 -6.55 6.32
N TYR A 142 -3.93 -7.84 6.59
CA TYR A 142 -4.54 -8.43 7.76
C TYR A 142 -3.48 -9.08 8.61
N PHE A 143 -3.48 -8.73 9.89
CA PHE A 143 -2.41 -9.08 10.80
C PHE A 143 -2.88 -10.12 11.81
N PRO A 144 -2.14 -11.23 12.00
CA PRO A 144 -2.54 -12.33 12.86
C PRO A 144 -2.52 -11.93 14.33
N MET A 145 -3.62 -12.16 15.05
CA MET A 145 -3.70 -12.02 16.50
C MET A 145 -3.15 -13.28 17.19
N THR A 146 -1.90 -13.63 16.92
CA THR A 146 -1.22 -14.72 17.64
C THR A 146 -0.62 -14.19 18.94
N TRP A 147 -0.26 -15.10 19.85
CA TRP A 147 0.47 -14.75 21.06
C TRP A 147 1.79 -14.02 20.76
N LYS A 148 2.57 -14.57 19.82
CA LYS A 148 3.86 -14.01 19.35
C LYS A 148 3.75 -12.53 19.03
N PHE A 149 2.74 -12.12 18.25
CA PHE A 149 2.64 -10.72 17.89
C PHE A 149 1.83 -9.90 18.89
N SER A 150 0.68 -10.39 19.34
CA SER A 150 -0.22 -9.62 20.22
C SER A 150 0.43 -9.38 21.58
N VAL A 151 1.01 -10.42 22.17
CA VAL A 151 1.60 -10.38 23.50
C VAL A 151 3.09 -10.05 23.42
N ASP A 152 3.90 -10.84 22.72
CA ASP A 152 5.36 -10.66 22.82
C ASP A 152 5.84 -9.40 22.06
N GLU A 153 5.26 -9.10 20.89
CA GLU A 153 5.67 -7.97 20.07
C GLU A 153 4.92 -6.67 20.41
N PHE A 154 3.61 -6.75 20.69
CA PHE A 154 2.78 -5.58 20.99
C PHE A 154 2.41 -5.42 22.46
N GLY A 155 2.70 -6.37 23.33
CA GLY A 155 2.41 -6.26 24.77
C GLY A 155 0.94 -6.04 25.09
N TRP A 156 0.01 -6.58 24.28
CA TRP A 156 -1.42 -6.55 24.55
C TRP A 156 -1.80 -7.65 25.54
N GLU A 157 -2.83 -7.40 26.34
CA GLU A 157 -3.49 -8.49 27.07
C GLU A 157 -4.30 -9.33 26.09
N TYR A 158 -4.09 -10.64 26.14
CA TYR A 158 -4.74 -11.62 25.28
C TYR A 158 -5.51 -12.62 26.14
N ASN A 159 -6.81 -12.75 25.89
CA ASN A 159 -7.64 -13.75 26.54
C ASN A 159 -8.61 -14.38 25.54
N PHE A 160 -8.74 -15.70 25.58
CA PHE A 160 -9.76 -16.41 24.83
C PHE A 160 -10.46 -17.42 25.73
N THR A 161 -11.79 -17.36 25.79
CA THR A 161 -12.61 -18.40 26.42
C THR A 161 -13.80 -18.75 25.53
N ASN A 162 -14.38 -19.93 25.71
CA ASN A 162 -15.58 -20.34 24.96
C ASN A 162 -16.79 -19.43 25.26
N GLU A 163 -16.82 -18.82 26.44
CA GLU A 163 -17.92 -17.96 26.91
C GLU A 163 -17.80 -16.53 26.35
N ASN A 164 -16.61 -15.93 26.44
CA ASN A 164 -16.39 -14.52 26.10
C ASN A 164 -15.83 -14.33 24.67
N GLY A 165 -15.37 -15.40 24.03
CA GLY A 165 -14.63 -15.33 22.77
C GLY A 165 -13.25 -14.71 22.95
N LEU A 166 -12.76 -14.02 21.91
CA LEU A 166 -11.45 -13.37 21.93
C LEU A 166 -11.55 -11.96 22.52
N VAL A 167 -10.76 -11.69 23.56
CA VAL A 167 -10.64 -10.37 24.18
C VAL A 167 -9.20 -9.91 24.09
N ILE A 168 -9.01 -8.78 23.40
CA ILE A 168 -7.72 -8.09 23.30
C ILE A 168 -7.82 -6.75 24.01
N LYS A 169 -6.86 -6.46 24.89
CA LYS A 169 -6.68 -5.10 25.43
C LYS A 169 -5.27 -4.62 25.14
N SER A 170 -5.17 -3.64 24.28
CA SER A 170 -3.92 -2.93 24.05
C SER A 170 -3.59 -2.03 25.24
N THR A 171 -2.31 -1.95 25.61
CA THR A 171 -1.81 -1.09 26.70
C THR A 171 -1.77 0.38 26.26
N VAL A 172 -2.91 0.91 25.84
CA VAL A 172 -3.08 2.33 25.57
C VAL A 172 -3.46 2.99 26.88
N LYS A 173 -2.57 3.83 27.42
CA LYS A 173 -2.99 4.75 28.47
C LYS A 173 -3.93 5.76 27.81
N LYS A 174 -5.25 5.57 27.95
CA LYS A 174 -6.16 6.71 27.90
C LYS A 174 -5.61 7.70 28.91
N VAL A 175 -5.24 8.89 28.45
CA VAL A 175 -4.97 10.00 29.36
C VAL A 175 -6.26 10.17 30.14
N GLU A 176 -6.28 9.68 31.38
CA GLU A 176 -7.36 9.99 32.32
C GLU A 176 -7.42 11.51 32.42
N GLU A 177 -8.59 12.06 32.12
CA GLU A 177 -8.91 13.47 32.29
C GLU A 177 -8.71 13.82 33.77
N LYS A 178 -7.50 14.24 34.14
CA LYS A 178 -7.31 15.00 35.36
C LYS A 178 -8.06 16.31 35.17
N LYS A 179 -9.23 16.38 35.81
CA LYS A 179 -9.91 17.63 36.17
C LYS A 179 -8.87 18.57 36.79
N THR A 180 -8.27 19.38 35.95
CA THR A 180 -7.44 20.51 36.35
C THR A 180 -8.24 21.70 35.89
N GLU A 181 -8.62 22.52 36.84
CA GLU A 181 -9.51 23.66 36.67
C GLU A 181 -9.21 24.42 35.38
N GLU A 182 -10.25 24.52 34.56
CA GLU A 182 -10.26 25.23 33.30
C GLU A 182 -9.94 26.70 33.57
N LYS A 183 -8.66 27.08 33.44
CA LYS A 183 -8.37 28.39 32.86
C LYS A 183 -8.82 28.30 31.41
N LYS A 184 -9.96 28.94 31.11
CA LYS A 184 -10.40 29.31 29.76
C LYS A 184 -9.22 29.90 29.00
N VAL A 185 -8.48 29.04 28.31
CA VAL A 185 -7.84 29.42 27.05
C VAL A 185 -8.87 29.01 26.03
N GLU A 186 -9.50 30.00 25.42
CA GLU A 186 -10.33 29.81 24.24
C GLU A 186 -9.49 29.02 23.23
N LYS A 187 -9.77 27.72 23.13
CA LYS A 187 -9.33 26.90 22.02
C LYS A 187 -10.14 27.41 20.85
N ALA A 188 -9.59 28.39 20.10
CA ALA A 188 -10.11 28.72 18.79
C ALA A 188 -10.21 27.38 18.04
N GLU A 189 -11.44 26.95 17.74
CA GLU A 189 -11.66 25.87 16.77
C GLU A 189 -10.79 26.23 15.57
N SER A 190 -9.79 25.40 15.27
CA SER A 190 -8.98 25.64 14.08
C SER A 190 -9.95 25.68 12.90
N GLU A 191 -10.06 26.83 12.23
CA GLU A 191 -10.99 27.02 11.12
C GLU A 191 -10.84 25.94 10.04
N TYR A 192 -9.67 25.31 10.00
CA TYR A 192 -9.29 24.23 9.11
C TYR A 192 -9.76 22.85 9.61
N LYS A 193 -10.59 22.19 8.81
CA LYS A 193 -11.04 20.79 8.94
C LYS A 193 -10.23 19.88 8.02
N ASP A 194 -10.06 18.62 8.41
CA ASP A 194 -9.32 17.63 7.63
C ASP A 194 -9.93 17.43 6.24
N SER A 195 -9.07 17.29 5.23
CA SER A 195 -9.46 17.03 3.84
C SER A 195 -8.76 15.79 3.26
N SER A 196 -8.95 15.54 1.97
CA SER A 196 -8.88 14.22 1.32
C SER A 196 -7.52 13.50 1.32
N LYS A 197 -6.39 14.15 1.65
CA LYS A 197 -5.08 13.48 1.69
C LYS A 197 -4.28 13.72 2.98
N THR A 198 -3.75 12.61 3.47
CA THR A 198 -2.91 12.53 4.67
C THR A 198 -1.71 11.62 4.39
N VAL A 199 -0.52 12.06 4.80
CA VAL A 199 0.73 11.31 4.69
C VAL A 199 1.36 11.16 6.06
N PHE A 200 1.80 9.97 6.45
CA PHE A 200 2.58 9.76 7.67
C PHE A 200 4.07 9.69 7.34
N TYR A 201 4.87 10.47 8.06
CA TYR A 201 6.33 10.44 7.90
C TYR A 201 7.03 10.83 9.19
N ASN A 202 7.96 9.97 9.62
CA ASN A 202 8.83 10.19 10.79
C ASN A 202 8.11 10.63 12.08
N GLY A 203 6.98 9.97 12.40
CA GLY A 203 6.21 10.27 13.61
C GLY A 203 5.24 11.44 13.50
N TYR A 204 5.11 12.04 12.31
CA TYR A 204 4.20 13.16 12.06
C TYR A 204 3.21 12.84 10.96
N TYR A 205 2.00 13.37 11.09
CA TYR A 205 0.99 13.37 10.03
C TYR A 205 1.07 14.68 9.26
N TYR A 206 1.06 14.57 7.94
CA TYR A 206 1.02 15.68 7.02
C TYR A 206 -0.35 15.68 6.36
N VAL A 207 -1.21 16.59 6.80
CA VAL A 207 -2.64 16.61 6.48
C VAL A 207 -2.94 17.86 5.68
N VAL A 208 -3.58 17.70 4.52
CA VAL A 208 -4.21 18.84 3.85
C VAL A 208 -5.51 19.14 4.58
N LYS A 209 -5.66 20.37 5.10
CA LYS A 209 -6.87 20.83 5.79
C LYS A 209 -7.46 22.04 5.07
N THR A 210 -8.77 22.24 5.19
CA THR A 210 -9.50 23.37 4.58
C THR A 210 -10.42 24.08 5.56
N ASN A 211 -10.49 25.40 5.47
CA ASN A 211 -11.48 26.23 6.17
C ASN A 211 -12.73 26.56 5.32
N GLY A 212 -12.87 25.89 4.17
CA GLY A 212 -13.93 26.17 3.18
C GLY A 212 -13.60 27.29 2.19
N LYS A 213 -12.52 28.06 2.38
CA LYS A 213 -12.03 29.06 1.43
C LYS A 213 -10.73 28.61 0.76
N ASP A 214 -9.81 28.06 1.54
CA ASP A 214 -8.50 27.64 1.06
C ASP A 214 -8.05 26.33 1.70
N TYR A 215 -6.97 25.77 1.15
CA TYR A 215 -6.38 24.51 1.60
C TYR A 215 -4.93 24.73 2.00
N ARG A 216 -4.53 24.16 3.13
CA ARG A 216 -3.18 24.30 3.71
C ARG A 216 -2.66 22.96 4.20
N LEU A 217 -1.33 22.81 4.18
CA LEU A 217 -0.64 21.64 4.70
C LEU A 217 -0.31 21.84 6.18
N PHE A 218 -0.71 20.88 7.01
CA PHE A 218 -0.43 20.83 8.43
C PHE A 218 0.46 19.65 8.75
N LYS A 219 1.39 19.84 9.69
CA LYS A 219 2.18 18.82 10.35
C LYS A 219 1.60 18.62 11.75
N ASP A 220 1.00 17.46 11.97
CA ASP A 220 0.34 17.09 13.20
C ASP A 220 1.22 16.10 13.98
N ASN A 221 1.40 16.40 15.27
CA ASN A 221 2.06 15.55 16.26
C ASN A 221 1.03 15.14 17.32
N ILE A 222 0.62 13.88 17.30
CA ILE A 222 -0.45 13.38 18.17
C ILE A 222 0.09 13.06 19.58
N VAL A 223 1.40 12.84 19.75
CA VAL A 223 2.01 12.64 21.08
C VAL A 223 1.88 13.92 21.94
N GLY A 224 1.70 15.09 21.30
CA GLY A 224 1.50 16.38 21.98
C GLY A 224 0.20 17.13 21.65
N GLN A 225 -0.69 16.56 20.82
CA GLN A 225 -1.85 17.26 20.22
C GLN A 225 -1.50 18.60 19.53
N GLU A 226 -0.32 18.67 18.90
CA GLU A 226 0.14 19.87 18.21
C GLU A 226 -0.15 19.75 16.71
N SER A 227 -0.85 20.73 16.12
CA SER A 227 -1.10 20.83 14.69
C SER A 227 -0.49 22.13 14.18
N LYS A 228 0.57 22.03 13.37
CA LYS A 228 1.31 23.19 12.88
C LYS A 228 1.13 23.33 11.37
N MET A 229 0.64 24.47 10.90
CA MET A 229 0.69 24.79 9.46
C MET A 229 2.16 24.90 9.02
N VAL A 230 2.53 24.18 7.97
CA VAL A 230 3.93 24.10 7.50
C VAL A 230 4.18 24.81 6.17
N SER A 231 3.11 25.35 5.55
CA SER A 231 3.18 26.13 4.32
C SER A 231 2.05 27.15 4.28
N ASP A 232 2.33 28.34 3.78
CA ASP A 232 1.37 29.40 3.51
C ASP A 232 0.71 29.28 2.12
N LYS A 233 1.24 28.41 1.25
CA LYS A 233 0.75 28.18 -0.10
C LYS A 233 -0.61 27.47 -0.11
N GLU A 234 -1.41 27.74 -1.14
CA GLU A 234 -2.61 26.95 -1.40
C GLU A 234 -2.22 25.55 -1.87
N ILE A 235 -2.63 24.53 -1.11
CA ILE A 235 -2.26 23.12 -1.34
C ILE A 235 -3.53 22.29 -1.35
N LYS A 236 -4.07 21.99 -2.52
CA LYS A 236 -5.32 21.21 -2.65
C LYS A 236 -5.09 19.72 -2.58
N ASP A 237 -3.89 19.29 -2.96
CA ASP A 237 -3.51 17.89 -3.03
C ASP A 237 -2.02 17.72 -2.80
N ILE A 238 -1.62 16.54 -2.34
CA ILE A 238 -0.22 16.18 -2.12
C ILE A 238 0.10 14.80 -2.71
N VAL A 239 1.33 14.63 -3.17
CA VAL A 239 1.87 13.32 -3.58
C VAL A 239 3.18 13.11 -2.84
N GLN A 240 3.29 11.99 -2.12
CA GLN A 240 4.52 11.65 -1.41
C GLN A 240 5.48 10.93 -2.35
N ASP A 241 6.73 11.40 -2.37
CA ASP A 241 7.86 10.60 -2.83
C ASP A 241 8.99 10.66 -1.80
N GLY A 242 9.27 9.52 -1.17
CA GLY A 242 10.23 9.43 -0.08
C GLY A 242 9.92 10.41 1.06
N ASN A 243 10.85 11.33 1.31
CA ASN A 243 10.74 12.37 2.33
C ASN A 243 10.13 13.70 1.81
N LYS A 244 9.65 13.74 0.57
CA LYS A 244 9.10 14.93 -0.07
C LYS A 244 7.61 14.80 -0.32
N LEU A 245 6.89 15.90 -0.10
CA LEU A 245 5.48 16.04 -0.48
C LEU A 245 5.37 17.04 -1.62
N TYR A 246 5.12 16.54 -2.82
CA TYR A 246 4.92 17.35 -4.02
C TYR A 246 3.50 17.90 -4.07
N PHE A 247 3.37 19.17 -4.46
CA PHE A 247 2.09 19.84 -4.65
C PHE A 247 2.19 20.96 -5.67
N GLU A 248 1.08 21.26 -6.35
CA GLU A 248 0.97 22.43 -7.22
C GLU A 248 0.38 23.62 -6.46
N SER A 249 0.94 24.80 -6.68
CA SER A 249 0.38 26.08 -6.26
C SER A 249 0.79 27.15 -7.27
N ASP A 250 -0.16 27.97 -7.75
CA ASP A 250 0.10 29.06 -8.71
C ASP A 250 0.92 28.65 -9.95
N LYS A 251 0.53 27.54 -10.62
CA LYS A 251 1.21 26.99 -11.81
C LYS A 251 2.70 26.67 -11.60
N THR A 252 3.07 26.46 -10.34
CA THR A 252 4.40 26.07 -9.92
C THR A 252 4.27 24.82 -9.07
N VAL A 253 5.10 23.83 -9.36
CA VAL A 253 5.19 22.64 -8.51
C VAL A 253 6.23 22.91 -7.45
N TYR A 254 5.83 22.68 -6.20
CA TYR A 254 6.70 22.73 -5.04
C TYR A 254 6.84 21.33 -4.45
N TYR A 255 7.83 21.17 -3.57
CA TYR A 255 7.84 20.08 -2.61
C TYR A 255 8.09 20.62 -1.20
N TYR A 256 7.39 20.06 -0.23
CA TYR A 256 7.73 20.19 1.18
C TYR A 256 8.68 19.05 1.56
N ASP A 257 9.91 19.40 1.95
CA ASP A 257 10.91 18.47 2.49
C ASP A 257 10.56 18.19 3.96
N MET A 258 10.11 16.97 4.26
CA MET A 258 9.62 16.59 5.58
C MET A 258 10.74 16.45 6.63
N ASP A 259 11.98 16.24 6.19
CA ASP A 259 13.14 16.18 7.08
C ASP A 259 13.64 17.59 7.43
N LYS A 260 13.71 18.47 6.44
CA LYS A 260 14.21 19.85 6.63
C LYS A 260 13.13 20.83 7.08
N GLY A 261 11.85 20.47 6.92
CA GLY A 261 10.71 21.32 7.23
C GLY A 261 10.61 22.55 6.35
N SER A 262 10.95 22.41 5.05
CA SER A 262 11.08 23.53 4.12
C SER A 262 10.29 23.30 2.83
N VAL A 263 9.62 24.36 2.34
CA VAL A 263 9.03 24.37 1.00
C VAL A 263 10.06 24.80 -0.02
N ASN A 264 10.23 24.02 -1.08
CA ASN A 264 11.18 24.27 -2.17
C ASN A 264 10.44 24.22 -3.50
N THR A 265 10.92 24.98 -4.49
CA THR A 265 10.40 24.90 -5.86
C THR A 265 10.95 23.65 -6.55
N ALA A 266 10.07 22.83 -7.10
CA ALA A 266 10.41 21.69 -7.96
C ALA A 266 10.47 22.10 -9.43
N LEU A 267 9.39 22.72 -9.92
CA LEU A 267 9.21 23.08 -11.33
C LEU A 267 8.46 24.41 -11.42
N SER A 268 8.93 25.30 -12.29
CA SER A 268 8.22 26.53 -12.65
C SER A 268 7.48 26.37 -13.97
N ASN A 269 6.34 27.05 -14.11
CA ASN A 269 5.49 27.02 -15.31
C ASN A 269 4.94 25.62 -15.64
N ALA A 270 4.56 24.86 -14.61
CA ALA A 270 4.01 23.52 -14.73
C ALA A 270 2.62 23.47 -14.09
N THR A 271 1.63 23.01 -14.87
CA THR A 271 0.27 22.74 -14.39
C THR A 271 0.04 21.24 -14.55
N VAL A 272 -0.05 20.53 -13.44
CA VAL A 272 -0.01 19.06 -13.39
C VAL A 272 -1.42 18.49 -13.46
N LYS A 273 -1.63 17.56 -14.40
CA LYS A 273 -2.90 16.87 -14.57
C LYS A 273 -3.14 15.91 -13.41
N ASP A 274 -4.21 16.11 -12.64
CA ASP A 274 -4.67 15.20 -11.58
C ASP A 274 -3.56 14.79 -10.58
N GLY A 275 -2.59 15.67 -10.32
CA GLY A 275 -1.46 15.38 -9.43
C GLY A 275 -0.49 14.31 -9.96
N LYS A 276 -0.54 13.94 -11.25
CA LYS A 276 0.38 12.95 -11.86
C LYS A 276 1.80 13.51 -12.00
N ILE A 277 2.56 13.40 -10.93
CA ILE A 277 3.99 13.73 -10.85
C ILE A 277 4.75 12.60 -10.16
N VAL A 278 5.93 12.28 -10.69
CA VAL A 278 6.86 11.30 -10.13
C VAL A 278 8.25 11.92 -10.08
N SER A 279 8.91 11.84 -8.93
CA SER A 279 10.33 12.14 -8.81
C SER A 279 11.15 10.87 -8.68
N LEU A 280 12.34 10.89 -9.25
CA LEU A 280 13.34 9.84 -9.11
C LEU A 280 14.72 10.51 -9.07
N ASP A 281 15.35 10.46 -7.90
CA ASP A 281 16.60 11.17 -7.59
C ASP A 281 16.60 12.66 -7.99
N LYS A 282 17.30 12.99 -9.08
CA LYS A 282 17.50 14.36 -9.59
C LYS A 282 16.48 14.76 -10.66
N ASP A 283 15.63 13.82 -11.08
CA ASP A 283 14.68 13.99 -12.17
C ASP A 283 13.24 13.99 -11.69
N ILE A 284 12.40 14.68 -12.46
CA ILE A 284 10.98 14.85 -12.21
C ILE A 284 10.26 14.66 -13.55
N TYR A 285 9.22 13.85 -13.50
CA TYR A 285 8.33 13.53 -14.60
C TYR A 285 6.93 13.96 -14.21
N TRP A 286 6.24 14.65 -15.09
CA TRP A 286 4.90 15.15 -14.79
C TRP A 286 4.03 15.15 -16.04
N VAL A 287 2.72 15.02 -15.82
CA VAL A 287 1.74 15.07 -16.90
C VAL A 287 1.15 16.47 -16.96
N ASN A 288 1.18 17.09 -18.13
CA ASN A 288 0.67 18.45 -18.30
C ASN A 288 -0.87 18.46 -18.40
N ALA A 289 -1.52 19.37 -17.67
CA ALA A 289 -2.98 19.45 -17.61
C ALA A 289 -3.64 19.85 -18.93
N LYS A 290 -2.94 20.58 -19.81
CA LYS A 290 -3.49 21.11 -21.06
C LYS A 290 -3.54 20.07 -22.17
N ASP A 291 -2.44 19.35 -22.38
CA ASP A 291 -2.30 18.38 -23.47
C ASP A 291 -2.31 16.92 -22.98
N GLY A 292 -2.13 16.67 -21.69
CA GLY A 292 -2.05 15.32 -21.13
C GLY A 292 -0.76 14.58 -21.46
N GLU A 293 0.24 15.26 -22.01
CA GLU A 293 1.52 14.66 -22.42
C GLU A 293 2.51 14.58 -21.25
N LEU A 294 3.55 13.74 -21.41
CA LEU A 294 4.61 13.57 -20.43
C LEU A 294 5.73 14.60 -20.63
N TYR A 295 6.08 15.29 -19.55
CA TYR A 295 7.15 16.29 -19.51
C TYR A 295 8.23 15.90 -18.50
N SER A 296 9.46 16.26 -18.85
CA SER A 296 10.62 16.25 -17.95
C SER A 296 10.66 17.49 -17.05
N LYS A 297 11.61 17.51 -16.11
CA LYS A 297 11.88 18.67 -15.25
C LYS A 297 12.24 19.95 -16.00
N ASP A 298 12.81 19.81 -17.21
CA ASP A 298 13.21 20.93 -18.06
C ASP A 298 12.07 21.39 -18.98
N ASN A 299 10.82 20.98 -18.69
CA ASN A 299 9.63 21.25 -19.50
C ASN A 299 9.75 20.75 -20.96
N LYS A 300 10.53 19.69 -21.19
CA LYS A 300 10.61 19.02 -22.51
C LYS A 300 9.64 17.86 -22.56
N LYS A 301 8.89 17.75 -23.65
CA LYS A 301 8.04 16.60 -23.98
C LYS A 301 8.90 15.35 -24.17
N LEU A 302 8.48 14.23 -23.57
CA LEU A 302 9.22 12.96 -23.60
C LEU A 302 8.60 11.92 -24.55
N ASN A 303 7.36 12.16 -25.01
CA ASN A 303 6.69 11.37 -26.04
C ASN A 303 5.68 12.28 -26.76
N GLU A 304 6.19 13.16 -27.61
CA GLU A 304 5.40 14.24 -28.22
C GLU A 304 4.16 13.71 -28.94
N GLY A 305 3.00 14.33 -28.64
CA GLY A 305 1.70 13.94 -29.20
C GLY A 305 1.04 12.74 -28.52
N ALA A 306 1.68 12.13 -27.51
CA ALA A 306 1.15 10.98 -26.79
C ALA A 306 0.58 11.37 -25.42
N THR A 307 -0.70 11.10 -25.19
CA THR A 307 -1.32 11.33 -23.88
C THR A 307 -1.02 10.19 -22.91
N VAL A 308 -0.76 10.53 -21.64
CA VAL A 308 -0.33 9.59 -20.59
C VAL A 308 -1.53 8.87 -19.96
N ILE A 309 -1.48 7.54 -19.94
CA ILE A 309 -2.41 6.69 -19.19
C ILE A 309 -1.89 6.52 -17.76
N THR A 310 -0.73 5.89 -17.60
CA THR A 310 -0.09 5.64 -16.29
C THR A 310 1.27 6.32 -16.23
N LEU A 311 1.62 6.82 -15.04
CA LEU A 311 2.94 7.34 -14.70
C LEU A 311 3.25 6.87 -13.28
N GLU A 312 4.19 5.96 -13.14
CA GLU A 312 4.49 5.27 -11.88
C GLU A 312 6.00 5.18 -11.65
N LYS A 313 6.40 5.16 -10.38
CA LYS A 313 7.76 4.82 -9.98
C LYS A 313 7.79 3.35 -9.57
N LYS A 314 8.78 2.57 -10.01
CA LYS A 314 9.00 1.20 -9.51
C LYS A 314 10.50 0.99 -9.33
N LEU A 315 10.92 0.78 -8.08
CA LEU A 315 12.34 0.68 -7.71
C LEU A 315 13.11 1.94 -8.19
N ASP A 316 14.15 1.72 -9.00
CA ASP A 316 15.01 2.76 -9.57
C ASP A 316 14.56 3.18 -10.98
N TYR A 317 13.28 2.99 -11.32
CA TYR A 317 12.74 3.30 -12.65
C TYR A 317 11.44 4.11 -12.59
N VAL A 318 11.22 4.92 -13.63
CA VAL A 318 9.94 5.55 -13.93
C VAL A 318 9.33 4.88 -15.16
N ILE A 319 8.07 4.50 -15.06
CA ILE A 319 7.32 3.81 -16.11
C ILE A 319 6.18 4.73 -16.56
N ALA A 320 6.10 4.99 -17.86
CA ALA A 320 5.00 5.73 -18.45
C ALA A 320 4.34 4.91 -19.57
N THR A 321 3.01 4.80 -19.54
CA THR A 321 2.22 4.23 -20.64
C THR A 321 1.34 5.27 -21.30
N PHE A 322 1.04 5.08 -22.57
CA PHE A 322 0.41 6.10 -23.42
C PHE A 322 -0.75 5.55 -24.23
N ASN A 323 -1.71 6.42 -24.55
CA ASN A 323 -2.84 6.09 -25.42
C ASN A 323 -2.42 5.83 -26.87
N ASP A 324 -3.32 5.18 -27.61
CA ASP A 324 -3.19 4.99 -29.05
C ASP A 324 -3.70 6.19 -29.87
N ASP A 325 -3.15 7.37 -29.56
CA ASP A 325 -3.44 8.59 -30.31
C ASP A 325 -2.63 8.63 -31.61
N LYS A 326 -3.14 9.32 -32.66
CA LYS A 326 -2.57 9.34 -34.02
C LYS A 326 -1.07 9.67 -34.09
N ASP A 327 -0.55 10.38 -33.11
CA ASP A 327 0.83 10.86 -33.05
C ASP A 327 1.69 10.13 -31.99
N ALA A 328 1.09 9.20 -31.22
CA ALA A 328 1.76 8.52 -30.13
C ALA A 328 2.69 7.41 -30.62
N LYS A 329 3.97 7.75 -30.80
CA LYS A 329 5.00 6.81 -31.28
C LYS A 329 5.20 5.63 -30.33
N TYR A 330 5.37 5.90 -29.04
CA TYR A 330 5.63 4.86 -28.04
C TYR A 330 4.42 4.68 -27.12
N LYS A 331 4.10 3.43 -26.78
CA LYS A 331 3.02 3.08 -25.83
C LYS A 331 3.54 2.76 -24.44
N LEU A 332 4.84 2.54 -24.32
CA LEU A 332 5.57 2.40 -23.08
C LEU A 332 6.95 3.04 -23.23
N ILE A 333 7.36 3.82 -22.24
CA ILE A 333 8.74 4.29 -22.05
C ILE A 333 9.13 4.05 -20.58
N VAL A 334 10.35 3.56 -20.37
CA VAL A 334 10.94 3.33 -19.05
C VAL A 334 12.22 4.15 -18.94
N PHE A 335 12.33 4.92 -17.86
CA PHE A 335 13.48 5.73 -17.52
C PHE A 335 14.18 5.16 -16.28
N ASP A 336 15.51 5.20 -16.24
CA ASP A 336 16.29 4.90 -15.04
C ASP A 336 16.41 6.11 -14.09
N LYS A 337 17.08 5.89 -12.97
CA LYS A 337 17.38 6.91 -11.95
C LYS A 337 18.22 8.09 -12.43
N ASP A 338 18.94 7.93 -13.55
CA ASP A 338 19.78 8.97 -14.13
C ASP A 338 19.03 9.80 -15.18
N GLY A 339 17.76 9.47 -15.42
CA GLY A 339 16.89 10.14 -16.37
C GLY A 339 16.96 9.58 -17.78
N LYS A 340 17.67 8.47 -17.99
CA LYS A 340 17.92 7.90 -19.31
C LYS A 340 16.80 6.95 -19.69
N GLU A 341 16.34 7.05 -20.94
CA GLU A 341 15.46 6.06 -21.56
C GLU A 341 16.19 4.71 -21.68
N VAL A 342 15.80 3.74 -20.85
CA VAL A 342 16.39 2.39 -20.85
C VAL A 342 15.55 1.38 -21.64
N TYR A 343 14.26 1.68 -21.86
CA TYR A 343 13.40 0.86 -22.71
C TYR A 343 12.24 1.66 -23.28
N LYS A 344 11.80 1.31 -24.50
CA LYS A 344 10.56 1.80 -25.10
C LYS A 344 10.02 0.86 -26.15
N THR A 345 8.70 0.85 -26.34
CA THR A 345 8.03 0.05 -27.36
C THR A 345 6.85 0.80 -27.98
N GLU A 346 6.64 0.56 -29.27
CA GLU A 346 5.50 1.08 -30.05
C GLU A 346 4.24 0.20 -29.89
N ASN A 347 4.39 -0.99 -29.28
CA ASN A 347 3.27 -1.90 -29.05
C ASN A 347 2.60 -1.60 -27.71
N GLU A 348 1.27 -1.72 -27.67
CA GLU A 348 0.52 -1.67 -26.42
C GLU A 348 0.92 -2.82 -25.48
N VAL A 349 1.00 -2.53 -24.19
CA VAL A 349 1.47 -3.46 -23.15
C VAL A 349 0.51 -3.52 -21.96
N THR A 350 0.46 -4.66 -21.28
CA THR A 350 -0.22 -4.85 -19.99
C THR A 350 0.66 -5.62 -19.01
N ASP A 351 0.22 -5.72 -17.75
CA ASP A 351 0.84 -6.54 -16.71
C ASP A 351 2.33 -6.22 -16.48
N ILE A 352 2.66 -4.92 -16.48
CA ILE A 352 4.04 -4.42 -16.37
C ILE A 352 4.58 -4.63 -14.96
N LYS A 353 5.70 -5.33 -14.85
CA LYS A 353 6.46 -5.59 -13.63
C LYS A 353 7.93 -5.26 -13.83
N ILE A 354 8.58 -4.75 -12.79
CA ILE A 354 10.04 -4.61 -12.73
C ILE A 354 10.53 -5.32 -11.47
N GLU A 355 11.35 -6.35 -11.66
CA GLU A 355 12.00 -7.11 -10.59
C GLU A 355 13.43 -7.42 -11.01
N ASN A 356 14.41 -7.25 -10.11
CA ASN A 356 15.83 -7.57 -10.38
C ASN A 356 16.42 -6.94 -11.66
N ASN A 357 16.03 -5.70 -11.99
CA ASN A 357 16.38 -5.01 -13.26
C ASN A 357 15.85 -5.71 -14.52
N GLU A 358 14.82 -6.54 -14.40
CA GLU A 358 14.12 -7.13 -15.52
C GLU A 358 12.71 -6.54 -15.61
N LEU A 359 12.42 -5.94 -16.76
CA LEU A 359 11.10 -5.50 -17.14
C LEU A 359 10.35 -6.67 -17.76
N THR A 360 9.23 -7.07 -17.15
CA THR A 360 8.33 -8.08 -17.71
C THR A 360 6.97 -7.46 -18.01
N PHE A 361 6.41 -7.75 -19.19
CA PHE A 361 5.10 -7.26 -19.61
C PHE A 361 4.48 -8.20 -20.65
N VAL A 362 3.17 -8.07 -20.87
CA VAL A 362 2.46 -8.73 -21.98
C VAL A 362 2.40 -7.77 -23.16
N ASN A 363 2.99 -8.16 -24.30
CA ASN A 363 2.88 -7.43 -25.55
C ASN A 363 1.55 -7.78 -26.24
N LYS A 364 0.63 -6.82 -26.35
CA LYS A 364 -0.70 -7.07 -26.93
C LYS A 364 -0.69 -7.40 -28.42
N LYS A 365 0.33 -6.98 -29.16
CA LYS A 365 0.45 -7.29 -30.59
C LYS A 365 0.77 -8.76 -30.84
N THR A 366 1.61 -9.34 -29.99
CA THR A 366 2.05 -10.74 -30.12
C THR A 366 1.32 -11.69 -29.20
N ASP A 367 0.58 -11.16 -28.22
CA ASP A 367 -0.05 -11.89 -27.13
C ASP A 367 0.94 -12.80 -26.37
N ARG A 368 2.13 -12.24 -26.07
CA ARG A 368 3.23 -12.95 -25.42
C ARG A 368 3.80 -12.11 -24.29
N THR A 369 4.21 -12.80 -23.23
CA THR A 369 5.04 -12.20 -22.19
C THR A 369 6.45 -12.01 -22.72
N GLU A 370 6.96 -10.80 -22.59
CA GLU A 370 8.33 -10.43 -22.89
C GLU A 370 9.06 -10.04 -21.60
N THR A 371 10.33 -10.42 -21.50
CA THR A 371 11.21 -10.06 -20.40
C THR A 371 12.46 -9.41 -20.97
N ILE A 372 12.72 -8.19 -20.54
CA ILE A 372 13.80 -7.34 -21.03
C ILE A 372 14.69 -6.98 -19.86
N LYS A 373 16.00 -7.19 -19.98
CA LYS A 373 16.98 -6.66 -19.02
C LYS A 373 17.09 -5.16 -19.21
N LEU A 374 16.87 -4.42 -18.13
CA LEU A 374 17.09 -2.99 -18.06
C LEU A 374 18.56 -2.77 -17.72
N ASP A 375 19.28 -2.10 -18.63
CA ASP A 375 20.68 -1.75 -18.40
C ASP A 375 20.78 -0.69 -17.29
N LYS A 376 21.86 -0.76 -16.50
CA LYS A 376 22.19 0.21 -15.45
C LYS A 376 22.89 1.46 -15.97
#